data_AF-A0AAV5EKF5-F1
#
_entry.id   AF-A0AAV5EKF5-F1
#
_cell.length_a   1.000
_cell.length_b   1.000
_cell.length_c   1.000
_cell.angle_alpha   90.00
_cell.angle_beta   90.00
_cell.angle_gamma   90.00
#
_symmetry.space_group_name_H-M   'P 1'
#
loop_
_entity.id
_entity.type
_entity.pdbx_description
1 polymer ?
#
loop_
_entity_poly.entity_id
_entity_poly.type
_entity_poly.pdbx_seq_one_letter_code
_entity_poly.pdbx_strand_id
1 'polypeptide(L)'
;MDLKPGNILLDDNCMPKIADFGLSRLFGEQQTHIITSNVVATRGYMAPEYYYRGEVSTKSDIFSLGILTIETVTMLKVDSTDKLSKYLIKNVRHMMSKHHCERPKQ
;
A
#
# COMPACT_ATOMS: atom_id res chain seq x y z
N MET A 1 -2.11 9.87 0.53
CA MET A 1 -2.50 8.44 0.44
C MET A 1 -2.67 7.92 1.85
N ASP A 2 -3.84 7.40 2.20
CA ASP A 2 -4.10 6.84 3.53
C ASP A 2 -4.86 5.51 3.44
N LEU A 3 -4.36 4.61 2.61
CA LEU A 3 -4.99 3.30 2.42
C LEU A 3 -4.56 2.36 3.55
N LYS A 4 -5.49 2.09 4.47
CA LYS A 4 -5.31 1.24 5.67
C LYS A 4 -6.61 0.50 6.00
N PRO A 5 -6.59 -0.58 6.79
CA PRO A 5 -7.81 -1.31 7.14
C PRO A 5 -8.92 -0.42 7.73
N GLY A 6 -8.55 0.56 8.57
CA GLY A 6 -9.51 1.51 9.16
C GLY A 6 -10.23 2.42 8.17
N ASN A 7 -9.74 2.53 6.93
CA ASN A 7 -10.35 3.30 5.84
C ASN A 7 -11.05 2.41 4.81
N ILE A 8 -11.19 1.11 5.08
CA ILE A 8 -12.01 0.18 4.30
C ILE A 8 -13.24 -0.17 5.13
N LEU A 9 -14.39 0.38 4.77
CA LEU A 9 -15.67 0.09 5.40
C LEU A 9 -16.31 -1.13 4.77
N LEU A 10 -17.15 -1.83 5.51
CA LEU A 10 -17.97 -2.93 5.01
C LEU A 10 -19.43 -2.51 5.03
N ASP A 11 -20.17 -2.81 3.96
CA ASP A 11 -21.63 -2.67 3.96
C ASP A 11 -22.31 -3.95 4.46
N ASP A 12 -23.65 -3.97 4.43
CA ASP A 12 -24.48 -5.08 4.94
C ASP A 12 -24.20 -6.41 4.21
N ASN A 13 -23.63 -6.36 3.01
CA ASN A 13 -23.25 -7.54 2.22
C ASN A 13 -21.77 -7.90 2.37
N CYS A 14 -21.07 -7.31 3.35
CA CYS A 14 -19.62 -7.43 3.55
C CYS A 14 -18.80 -6.97 2.33
N MET A 15 -19.32 -6.07 1.50
CA MET A 15 -18.58 -5.53 0.36
C MET A 15 -17.67 -4.38 0.82
N PRO A 16 -16.36 -4.42 0.49
CA PRO A 16 -15.43 -3.37 0.89
C PRO A 16 -15.68 -2.06 0.14
N LYS A 17 -15.71 -0.95 0.87
CA LYS A 17 -15.84 0.42 0.36
C LYS A 17 -14.71 1.29 0.89
N ILE A 18 -14.02 1.97 -0.01
CA ILE A 18 -12.95 2.91 0.35
C ILE A 18 -13.59 4.16 0.97
N ALA A 19 -13.07 4.57 2.13
CA ALA A 19 -13.45 5.79 2.83
C ALA A 19 -12.24 6.70 3.05
N ASP A 20 -12.50 7.88 3.62
CA ASP A 20 -11.51 8.90 4.01
C ASP A 20 -10.60 9.36 2.85
N PHE A 21 -11.15 10.25 2.04
CA PHE A 21 -10.45 10.90 0.92
C PHE A 21 -9.72 12.18 1.33
N GLY A 22 -9.54 12.44 2.63
CA GLY A 22 -8.95 13.70 3.13
C GLY A 22 -7.52 13.95 2.65
N LEU A 23 -6.79 12.90 2.31
CA LEU A 23 -5.43 12.96 1.76
C LEU A 23 -5.34 12.54 0.28
N SER A 24 -6.49 12.44 -0.40
CA SER A 24 -6.55 12.14 -1.83
C SER A 24 -6.09 13.36 -2.65
N ARG A 25 -5.45 13.10 -3.79
CA ARG A 25 -4.97 14.16 -4.69
C ARG A 25 -5.47 13.90 -6.10
N LEU A 26 -5.93 14.97 -6.74
CA LEU A 26 -6.30 14.96 -8.16
C LEU A 26 -5.04 15.24 -8.98
N PHE A 27 -4.77 14.40 -9.98
CA PHE A 27 -3.74 14.65 -10.96
C PHE A 27 -4.33 15.40 -12.16
N GLY A 28 -3.54 16.28 -12.79
CA GLY A 28 -3.87 16.76 -14.14
C GLY A 28 -3.79 15.62 -15.16
N GLU A 29 -4.45 15.74 -16.32
CA GLU A 29 -4.59 14.64 -17.30
C GLU A 29 -3.27 13.99 -17.74
N GLN A 30 -2.18 14.75 -17.78
CA GLN A 30 -0.86 14.26 -18.18
C GLN A 30 0.09 14.00 -16.99
N GLN A 31 -0.37 14.22 -15.77
CA GLN A 31 0.46 14.13 -14.58
C GLN A 31 0.38 12.73 -13.97
N THR A 32 1.52 12.04 -13.89
CA THR A 32 1.61 10.69 -13.33
C THR A 32 2.07 10.66 -11.88
N HIS A 33 2.66 11.77 -11.41
CA HIS A 33 3.15 11.94 -10.05
C HIS A 33 3.19 13.43 -9.65
N ILE A 34 3.16 13.68 -8.35
CA ILE A 34 3.29 15.01 -7.74
C ILE A 34 4.32 14.92 -6.61
N ILE A 35 5.19 15.92 -6.49
CA ILE A 35 6.07 16.07 -5.34
C ILE A 35 5.41 17.00 -4.33
N THR A 36 5.36 16.60 -3.07
CA THR A 36 4.83 17.43 -1.99
C THR A 36 5.80 17.49 -0.80
N SER A 37 5.96 18.67 -0.21
CA SER A 37 6.68 18.85 1.06
C SER A 37 5.88 18.36 2.27
N ASN A 38 4.56 18.16 2.13
CA ASN A 38 3.69 17.72 3.21
C ASN A 38 3.47 16.20 3.14
N VAL A 39 4.37 15.46 3.78
CA VAL A 39 4.32 13.99 3.85
C VAL A 39 3.42 13.59 5.02
N VAL A 40 2.19 13.18 4.71
CA VAL A 40 1.18 12.72 5.67
C VAL A 40 0.54 11.44 5.15
N ALA A 41 0.64 10.37 5.95
CA ALA A 41 -0.09 9.11 5.78
C ALA A 41 0.01 8.29 7.07
N THR A 42 -0.76 7.22 7.16
CA THR A 42 -0.58 6.21 8.21
C THR A 42 0.77 5.49 8.04
N ARG A 43 1.59 5.50 9.11
CA ARG A 43 2.88 4.78 9.15
C ARG A 43 2.68 3.29 8.89
N GLY A 44 3.65 2.66 8.23
CA GLY A 44 3.60 1.23 7.89
C GLY A 44 3.02 0.91 6.50
N TYR A 45 2.11 1.75 6.00
CA TYR A 45 1.54 1.60 4.65
C TYR A 45 2.18 2.55 3.62
N MET A 46 3.04 3.46 4.07
CA MET A 46 3.61 4.50 3.22
C MET A 46 4.63 3.92 2.24
N ALA A 47 4.50 4.25 0.96
CA ALA A 47 5.49 3.94 -0.05
C ALA A 47 6.84 4.65 0.25
N PRO A 48 7.98 4.00 0.02
CA PRO A 48 9.29 4.58 0.34
C PRO A 48 9.58 5.85 -0.47
N GLU A 49 9.18 5.92 -1.73
CA GLU A 49 9.28 7.12 -2.57
C GLU A 49 8.48 8.30 -2.00
N TYR A 50 7.31 8.02 -1.41
CA TYR A 50 6.51 9.04 -0.76
C TYR A 50 7.15 9.49 0.55
N TYR A 51 7.67 8.54 1.35
CA TYR A 51 8.32 8.82 2.62
C TYR A 51 9.59 9.66 2.48
N TYR A 52 10.48 9.29 1.54
CA TYR A 52 11.79 9.92 1.40
C TYR A 52 11.78 11.15 0.49
N ARG A 53 10.94 11.16 -0.56
CA ARG A 53 10.96 12.20 -1.59
C ARG A 53 9.66 13.00 -1.68
N GLY A 54 8.63 12.66 -0.90
CA GLY A 54 7.32 13.27 -1.01
C GLY A 54 6.63 12.98 -2.35
N GLU A 55 7.05 11.93 -3.05
CA GLU A 55 6.53 11.56 -4.37
C GLU A 55 5.22 10.79 -4.23
N VAL A 56 4.13 11.39 -4.69
CA VAL A 56 2.78 10.81 -4.72
C VAL A 56 2.45 10.42 -6.16
N SER A 57 2.07 9.16 -6.36
CA SER A 57 1.64 8.61 -7.64
C SER A 57 0.64 7.48 -7.45
N THR A 58 0.07 6.96 -8.52
CA THR A 58 -0.70 5.70 -8.47
C THR A 58 0.15 4.52 -7.96
N LYS A 59 1.48 4.54 -8.19
CA LYS A 59 2.37 3.45 -7.75
C LYS A 59 2.51 3.40 -6.24
N SER A 60 2.50 4.56 -5.60
CA SER A 60 2.57 4.63 -4.15
C SER A 60 1.27 4.18 -3.48
N ASP A 61 0.10 4.32 -4.13
CA ASP A 61 -1.17 3.71 -3.67
C ASP A 61 -1.14 2.18 -3.80
N ILE A 62 -0.59 1.66 -4.91
CA ILE A 62 -0.40 0.22 -5.13
C ILE A 62 0.49 -0.40 -4.04
N PHE A 63 1.54 0.32 -3.60
CA PHE A 63 2.37 -0.12 -2.50
C PHE A 63 1.56 -0.28 -1.21
N SER A 64 0.79 0.75 -0.83
CA SER A 64 -0.07 0.70 0.36
C SER A 64 -1.10 -0.43 0.30
N LEU A 65 -1.70 -0.65 -0.87
CA LEU A 65 -2.63 -1.76 -1.12
C LEU A 65 -1.95 -3.13 -0.92
N GLY A 66 -0.70 -3.27 -1.36
CA GLY A 66 0.08 -4.49 -1.16
C GLY A 66 0.30 -4.81 0.32
N ILE A 67 0.64 -3.80 1.13
CA ILE A 67 0.78 -3.95 2.58
C ILE A 67 -0.56 -4.30 3.24
N LEU A 68 -1.65 -3.61 2.86
CA LEU A 68 -3.00 -3.89 3.35
C LEU A 68 -3.44 -5.32 3.02
N THR A 69 -3.15 -5.80 1.81
CA THR A 69 -3.46 -7.17 1.39
C THR A 69 -2.71 -8.19 2.23
N ILE A 70 -1.42 -7.95 2.48
CA ILE A 70 -0.60 -8.83 3.31
C ILE A 70 -1.14 -8.87 4.74
N GLU A 71 -1.44 -7.73 5.35
CA GLU A 71 -2.06 -7.67 6.68
C GLU A 71 -3.38 -8.43 6.72
N THR A 72 -4.22 -8.28 5.70
CA THR A 72 -5.52 -8.95 5.60
C THR A 72 -5.36 -10.47 5.52
N VAL A 73 -4.43 -10.96 4.70
CA VAL A 73 -4.21 -12.41 4.50
C VAL A 73 -3.51 -13.04 5.71
N THR A 74 -2.60 -12.33 6.35
CA THR A 74 -1.81 -12.85 7.48
C THR A 74 -2.45 -12.61 8.84
N MET A 75 -3.42 -11.70 8.92
CA MET A 75 -3.99 -11.17 10.17
C MET A 75 -2.93 -10.55 11.11
N LEU A 76 -1.73 -10.23 10.60
CA LEU A 76 -0.65 -9.62 11.36
C LEU A 76 -0.72 -8.10 11.22
N LYS A 77 -1.02 -7.42 12.32
CA LYS A 77 -1.06 -5.96 12.34
C LYS A 77 0.27 -5.37 11.92
N VAL A 78 0.21 -4.41 10.99
CA VAL A 78 1.37 -3.62 10.58
C VAL A 78 1.68 -2.60 11.66
N ASP A 79 2.60 -2.95 12.56
CA ASP A 79 3.17 -1.98 13.50
C ASP A 79 4.37 -1.28 12.85
N SER A 80 4.49 0.01 13.12
CA SER A 80 5.53 0.95 12.69
C SER A 80 6.97 0.54 13.00
N THR A 81 7.19 -0.58 13.69
CA THR A 81 8.52 -1.16 13.88
C THR A 81 8.96 -1.95 12.64
N ASP A 82 10.08 -1.52 12.06
CA ASP A 82 10.73 -2.04 10.84
C ASP A 82 11.05 -3.56 10.82
N LYS A 83 10.73 -4.29 11.91
CA LYS A 83 10.86 -5.75 12.00
C LYS A 83 9.80 -6.47 11.17
N LEU A 84 8.55 -6.00 11.19
CA LEU A 84 7.47 -6.71 10.52
C LEU A 84 7.58 -6.58 9.00
N SER A 85 7.90 -5.40 8.48
CA SER A 85 8.17 -5.14 7.07
C SER A 85 9.31 -6.03 6.53
N LYS A 86 10.44 -6.13 7.25
CA LYS A 86 11.56 -7.02 6.89
C LYS A 86 11.17 -8.51 6.91
N TYR A 87 10.44 -8.94 7.94
CA TYR A 87 9.96 -10.31 8.07
C TYR A 87 8.93 -10.66 6.97
N LEU A 88 8.01 -9.76 6.68
CA LEU A 88 6.99 -9.90 5.63
C LEU A 88 7.61 -9.93 4.24
N ILE A 89 8.53 -9.00 3.92
CA ILE A 89 9.25 -9.02 2.64
C ILE A 89 10.01 -10.34 2.46
N LYS A 90 10.66 -10.84 3.53
CA LYS A 90 11.35 -12.13 3.51
C LYS A 90 10.38 -13.28 3.24
N ASN A 91 9.24 -13.31 3.93
CA ASN A 91 8.26 -14.39 3.82
C ASN A 91 7.47 -14.35 2.51
N VAL A 92 7.08 -13.17 2.02
CA VAL A 92 6.46 -13.00 0.71
C VAL A 92 7.44 -13.41 -0.37
N ARG A 93 8.71 -12.98 -0.33
CA ARG A 93 9.74 -13.46 -1.27
C ARG A 93 9.90 -14.98 -1.21
N HIS A 94 9.90 -15.57 -0.03
CA HIS A 94 9.97 -17.02 0.15
C HIS A 94 8.74 -17.73 -0.44
N MET A 95 7.54 -17.24 -0.17
CA MET A 95 6.28 -17.78 -0.72
C MET A 95 6.24 -17.66 -2.26
N MET A 96 6.61 -16.50 -2.80
CA MET A 96 6.69 -16.26 -4.25
C MET A 96 7.83 -17.06 -4.92
N SER A 97 8.89 -17.42 -4.19
CA SER A 97 9.95 -18.29 -4.70
C SER A 97 9.52 -19.76 -4.79
N LYS A 98 8.62 -20.19 -3.89
CA LYS A 98 8.08 -21.55 -3.84
C LYS A 98 6.97 -21.80 -4.86
N HIS A 99 6.25 -20.75 -5.26
CA HIS A 99 5.26 -20.79 -6.31
C HIS A 99 5.81 -20.05 -7.53
N HIS A 100 6.51 -20.76 -8.42
CA HIS A 100 6.94 -20.20 -9.70
C HIS A 100 5.72 -19.77 -10.52
N CYS A 101 5.40 -18.48 -10.49
CA CYS A 101 4.61 -17.87 -11.55
C CYS A 101 5.58 -17.63 -12.71
N GLU A 102 5.67 -18.58 -13.64
CA GLU A 102 6.40 -18.39 -14.88
C GLU A 102 5.79 -17.18 -15.61
N ARG A 103 6.61 -16.16 -15.88
CA ARG A 103 6.21 -15.07 -16.75
C ARG A 103 6.01 -15.65 -18.15
N PRO A 104 4.88 -15.37 -18.85
CA PRO A 104 4.77 -15.72 -20.26
C PRO A 104 5.92 -15.04 -21.00
N LYS A 105 6.74 -15.85 -21.68
CA LYS A 105 7.80 -15.35 -22.55
C LYS A 105 7.14 -14.61 -23.70
N GLN A 106 7.52 -13.35 -23.90
CA GLN A 106 7.31 -12.64 -25.16
C GLN A 106 8.18 -13.28 -26.25
#